data_AF-A0A453RV15-F1
#
_entry.id   AF-A0A453RV15-F1
#
_cell.length_a   1.000
_cell.length_b   1.000
_cell.length_c   1.000
_cell.angle_alpha   90.00
_cell.angle_beta   90.00
_cell.angle_gamma   90.00
#
_symmetry.space_group_name_H-M   'P 1'
#
loop_
_entity.id
_entity.type
_entity.pdbx_description
1 polymer ?
#
loop_
_entity_poly.entity_id
_entity_poly.type
_entity_poly.pdbx_seq_one_letter_code
_entity_poly.pdbx_strand_id
1 'polypeptide(L)'
;LEKIQRELLWAGRAAANGGHCHVNWDRVCHPVELGGLGMRDLERAGLARRLCWLWFTGTDPERAWQGLDLQFSSMERALFWPCTSMVIGNGLTTLLWEDRWINGQSVCELLPNLYDCIPKRRRTARTMADGLNGNSWARDIHGNLGLHEIGQYLQLSQVMQHT
;
A
#
# COMPACT_ATOMS: atom_id res chain seq x y z
N LEU A 1 -28.57 37.78 20.22
CA LEU A 1 -29.26 37.14 19.08
C LEU A 1 -28.30 36.30 18.24
N GLU A 2 -27.17 36.87 17.79
CA GLU A 2 -26.16 36.17 16.96
C GLU A 2 -25.62 34.87 17.57
N LYS A 3 -25.40 34.83 18.89
CA LYS A 3 -24.95 33.60 19.59
C LYS A 3 -25.94 32.45 19.40
N ILE A 4 -27.24 32.72 19.55
CA ILE A 4 -28.30 31.71 19.40
C ILE A 4 -28.44 31.28 17.94
N GLN A 5 -28.34 32.23 17.00
CA GLN A 5 -28.35 31.93 15.55
C GLN A 5 -27.17 31.05 15.15
N ARG A 6 -25.98 31.33 15.67
CA ARG A 6 -24.77 30.52 15.45
C ARG A 6 -24.90 29.15 16.10
N GLU A 7 -25.41 29.05 17.32
CA GLU A 7 -25.61 27.76 17.99
C GLU A 7 -26.63 26.88 17.25
N LEU A 8 -27.70 27.48 16.72
CA LEU A 8 -28.68 26.78 15.88
C LEU A 8 -28.08 26.28 14.56
N LEU A 9 -27.29 27.12 13.86
CA LEU A 9 -26.64 26.75 12.60
C LEU A 9 -25.62 25.61 12.75
N TRP A 10 -24.87 25.61 13.84
CA TRP A 10 -23.80 24.64 14.04
C TRP A 10 -24.28 23.33 14.68
N ALA A 11 -25.22 23.39 15.63
CA ALA A 11 -25.67 22.23 16.40
C ALA A 11 -27.15 21.86 16.20
N GLY A 12 -27.91 22.59 15.39
CA GLY A 12 -29.35 22.35 15.19
C GLY A 12 -30.22 22.60 16.44
N ARG A 13 -29.66 23.19 17.50
CA ARG A 13 -30.32 23.42 18.80
C ARG A 13 -29.83 24.72 19.45
N ALA A 14 -30.60 25.24 20.41
CA ALA A 14 -30.36 26.55 21.04
C ALA A 14 -29.09 26.64 21.92
N ALA A 15 -28.37 25.54 22.14
CA ALA A 15 -27.11 25.51 22.86
C ALA A 15 -26.13 24.52 22.21
N ALA A 16 -24.98 25.02 21.76
CA ALA A 16 -23.90 24.19 21.23
C ALA A 16 -22.76 24.12 22.25
N ASN A 17 -22.54 22.95 22.86
CA ASN A 17 -21.28 22.66 23.52
C ASN A 17 -20.22 22.39 22.42
N GLY A 18 -18.98 22.80 22.63
CA GLY A 18 -17.91 22.65 21.62
C GLY A 18 -17.83 21.21 21.09
N GLY A 19 -17.73 21.06 19.76
CA GLY A 19 -17.64 19.77 19.07
C GLY A 19 -18.93 19.29 18.38
N HIS A 20 -20.07 19.95 18.58
CA HIS A 20 -21.31 19.63 17.87
C HIS A 20 -21.44 20.44 16.57
N CYS A 21 -20.83 19.95 15.50
CA CYS A 21 -21.08 20.44 14.14
C CYS A 21 -21.82 19.35 13.36
N HIS A 22 -23.13 19.50 13.16
CA HIS A 22 -23.95 18.57 12.36
C HIS A 22 -23.78 18.80 10.84
N VAL A 23 -22.58 19.20 10.41
CA VAL A 23 -22.29 19.36 9.00
C VAL A 23 -22.12 17.99 8.38
N ASN A 24 -22.97 17.68 7.41
CA ASN A 24 -22.80 16.52 6.56
C ASN A 24 -21.62 16.80 5.61
N TRP A 25 -20.42 16.41 6.04
CA TRP A 25 -19.18 16.64 5.30
C TRP A 25 -19.19 15.97 3.93
N ASP A 26 -19.79 14.78 3.80
CA ASP A 26 -19.94 14.12 2.50
C ASP A 26 -20.67 15.05 1.52
N ARG A 27 -21.84 15.58 1.90
CA ARG A 27 -22.61 16.49 1.06
C ARG A 27 -21.90 17.81 0.80
N VAL A 28 -21.25 18.38 1.83
CA VAL A 28 -20.50 19.64 1.70
C VAL A 28 -19.33 19.52 0.72
N CYS A 29 -18.66 18.38 0.70
CA CYS A 29 -17.52 18.11 -0.17
C CYS A 29 -17.91 17.75 -1.62
N HIS A 30 -19.20 17.56 -1.92
CA HIS A 30 -19.62 17.36 -3.31
C HIS A 30 -19.35 18.62 -4.15
N PRO A 31 -19.05 18.47 -5.46
CA PRO A 31 -19.00 19.57 -6.40
C PRO A 31 -20.28 20.42 -6.35
N VAL A 32 -20.16 21.71 -6.68
CA VAL A 32 -21.29 22.65 -6.66
C VAL A 32 -22.38 22.20 -7.63
N GLU A 33 -21.98 21.60 -8.77
CA GLU A 33 -22.87 21.04 -9.79
C GLU A 33 -23.70 19.86 -9.27
N LEU A 34 -23.22 19.18 -8.21
CA LEU A 34 -23.91 18.07 -7.56
C LEU A 34 -24.60 18.49 -6.24
N GLY A 35 -24.77 19.79 -6.00
CA GLY A 35 -25.49 20.33 -4.86
C GLY A 35 -24.70 20.36 -3.55
N GLY A 36 -23.37 20.28 -3.62
CA GLY A 36 -22.46 20.51 -2.51
C GLY A 36 -21.90 21.93 -2.46
N LEU A 37 -20.93 22.17 -1.58
CA LEU A 37 -20.23 23.47 -1.45
C LEU A 37 -18.86 23.47 -2.15
N GLY A 38 -18.49 22.39 -2.84
CA GLY A 38 -17.19 22.25 -3.51
C GLY A 38 -15.99 22.28 -2.55
N MET A 39 -16.21 22.05 -1.25
CA MET A 39 -15.10 21.99 -0.30
C MET A 39 -14.26 20.75 -0.53
N ARG A 40 -12.96 20.84 -0.22
CA ARG A 40 -12.06 19.70 -0.37
C ARG A 40 -12.35 18.66 0.71
N ASP A 41 -12.64 17.45 0.28
CA ASP A 41 -12.71 16.27 1.13
C ASP A 41 -11.31 15.98 1.72
N LEU A 42 -11.15 16.22 3.01
CA LEU A 42 -9.88 16.03 3.72
C LEU A 42 -9.50 14.56 3.85
N GLU A 43 -10.47 13.65 3.92
CA GLU A 43 -10.20 12.21 3.99
C GLU A 43 -9.62 11.73 2.65
N ARG A 44 -10.27 12.09 1.54
CA ARG A 44 -9.76 11.78 0.20
C ARG A 44 -8.42 12.46 -0.08
N ALA A 45 -8.25 13.72 0.33
CA ALA A 45 -6.98 14.42 0.16
C ALA A 45 -5.85 13.79 0.98
N GLY A 46 -6.14 13.36 2.22
CA GLY A 46 -5.22 12.63 3.07
C GLY A 46 -4.82 11.28 2.47
N LEU A 47 -5.81 10.53 1.98
CA LEU A 47 -5.59 9.26 1.29
C LEU A 47 -4.70 9.42 0.06
N ALA A 48 -5.03 10.36 -0.84
CA ALA A 48 -4.23 10.63 -2.02
C ALA A 48 -2.78 10.98 -1.65
N ARG A 49 -2.57 11.76 -0.60
CA ARG A 49 -1.23 12.07 -0.09
C ARG A 49 -0.53 10.80 0.39
N ARG A 50 -1.18 9.92 1.15
CA ARG A 50 -0.56 8.66 1.61
C ARG A 50 -0.21 7.73 0.44
N LEU A 51 -1.05 7.63 -0.58
CA LEU A 51 -0.71 6.90 -1.81
C LEU A 51 0.51 7.50 -2.53
N CYS A 52 0.63 8.84 -2.60
CA CYS A 52 1.83 9.48 -3.13
C CYS A 52 3.09 9.16 -2.30
N TRP A 53 2.98 9.11 -0.97
CA TRP A 53 4.12 8.74 -0.13
C TRP A 53 4.55 7.30 -0.38
N LEU A 54 3.60 6.37 -0.52
CA LEU A 54 3.87 4.98 -0.89
C LEU A 54 4.52 4.85 -2.28
N TRP A 55 4.21 5.74 -3.22
CA TRP A 55 4.93 5.83 -4.49
C TRP A 55 6.38 6.30 -4.32
N PHE A 56 6.58 7.36 -3.54
CA PHE A 56 7.91 7.94 -3.37
C PHE A 56 8.85 7.04 -2.57
N THR A 57 8.35 6.17 -1.69
CA THR A 57 9.21 5.20 -0.98
C THR A 57 9.97 4.30 -1.94
N GLY A 58 9.38 3.95 -3.09
CA GLY A 58 10.03 3.10 -4.10
C GLY A 58 10.75 3.84 -5.23
N THR A 59 10.56 5.16 -5.38
CA THR A 59 11.02 5.90 -6.56
C THR A 59 11.99 7.04 -6.26
N ASP A 60 12.07 7.52 -5.03
CA ASP A 60 12.88 8.70 -4.67
C ASP A 60 13.70 8.44 -3.38
N PRO A 61 14.77 7.63 -3.46
CA PRO A 61 15.55 7.19 -2.30
C PRO A 61 16.37 8.30 -1.63
N GLU A 62 16.51 9.47 -2.26
CA GLU A 62 17.31 10.60 -1.76
C GLU A 62 16.50 11.56 -0.87
N ARG A 63 15.22 11.29 -0.64
CA ARG A 63 14.38 12.16 0.19
C ARG A 63 14.80 12.10 1.65
N ALA A 64 14.81 13.26 2.31
CA ALA A 64 15.16 13.39 3.73
C ALA A 64 14.29 12.55 4.69
N TRP A 65 13.10 12.12 4.26
CA TRP A 65 12.20 11.26 5.04
C TRP A 65 12.36 9.77 4.73
N GLN A 66 13.31 9.39 3.86
CA GLN A 66 13.63 7.99 3.60
C GLN A 66 14.15 7.30 4.86
N GLY A 67 13.69 6.07 5.09
CA GLY A 67 13.94 5.33 6.33
C GLY A 67 13.02 5.67 7.50
N LEU A 68 12.11 6.65 7.36
CA LEU A 68 10.99 6.76 8.31
C LEU A 68 10.06 5.55 8.16
N ASP A 69 9.59 5.04 9.29
CA ASP A 69 8.63 3.95 9.32
C ASP A 69 7.24 4.46 8.93
N LEU A 70 7.01 4.57 7.62
CA LEU A 70 5.73 4.97 7.04
C LEU A 70 4.79 3.78 7.03
N GLN A 71 3.88 3.77 8.00
CA GLN A 71 2.86 2.74 8.12
C GLN A 71 1.70 3.02 7.16
N PHE A 72 1.40 2.03 6.31
CA PHE A 72 0.28 2.08 5.37
C PHE A 72 -0.70 0.95 5.68
N SER A 73 -1.99 1.28 5.70
CA SER A 73 -3.07 0.33 5.94
C SER A 73 -3.25 -0.64 4.75
N SER A 74 -3.97 -1.75 4.99
CA SER A 74 -4.35 -2.70 3.94
C SER A 74 -5.20 -2.03 2.84
N MET A 75 -6.11 -1.13 3.20
CA MET A 75 -6.95 -0.38 2.26
C MET A 75 -6.12 0.47 1.31
N GLU A 76 -5.09 1.14 1.83
CA GLU A 76 -4.21 2.00 1.02
C GLU A 76 -3.41 1.20 0.02
N ARG A 77 -2.84 0.08 0.47
CA ARG A 77 -2.15 -0.86 -0.41
C ARG A 77 -3.09 -1.41 -1.49
N ALA A 78 -4.32 -1.74 -1.13
CA ALA A 78 -5.32 -2.24 -2.06
C ALA A 78 -5.74 -1.20 -3.12
N LEU A 79 -5.72 0.09 -2.81
CA LEU A 79 -5.95 1.16 -3.78
C LEU A 79 -4.71 1.47 -4.62
N PHE A 80 -3.53 1.38 -4.02
CA PHE A 80 -2.26 1.72 -4.65
C PHE A 80 -1.85 0.71 -5.72
N TRP A 81 -1.86 -0.57 -5.37
CA TRP A 81 -1.25 -1.59 -6.22
C TRP A 81 -1.93 -1.81 -7.58
N PRO A 82 -3.26 -1.76 -7.71
CA PRO A 82 -3.90 -1.83 -9.03
C PRO A 82 -3.56 -0.63 -9.94
N CYS A 83 -3.15 0.49 -9.36
CA CYS A 83 -2.84 1.74 -10.07
C CYS A 83 -1.35 1.88 -10.42
N THR A 84 -0.52 0.90 -10.07
CA THR A 84 0.93 0.97 -10.22
C THR A 84 1.51 -0.31 -10.80
N SER A 85 2.60 -0.17 -11.54
CA SER A 85 3.37 -1.29 -12.07
C SER A 85 4.82 -1.12 -11.65
N MET A 86 5.47 -2.23 -11.30
CA MET A 86 6.88 -2.23 -10.99
C MET A 86 7.67 -2.88 -12.12
N VAL A 87 8.75 -2.23 -12.54
CA VAL A 87 9.70 -2.75 -13.51
C VAL A 87 11.02 -3.01 -12.79
N ILE A 88 11.57 -4.21 -12.97
CA ILE A 88 12.84 -4.57 -12.35
C ILE A 88 13.96 -3.85 -13.11
N GLY A 89 14.71 -3.03 -12.39
CA GLY A 89 15.95 -2.42 -12.88
C GLY A 89 17.15 -3.35 -12.65
N ASN A 90 18.15 -2.85 -11.92
CA ASN A 90 19.30 -3.66 -11.49
C ASN A 90 18.98 -4.64 -10.34
N GLY A 91 17.73 -4.67 -9.85
CA GLY A 91 17.26 -5.57 -8.81
C GLY A 91 17.77 -5.28 -7.39
N LEU A 92 18.56 -4.22 -7.17
CA LEU A 92 19.16 -3.92 -5.85
C LEU A 92 18.13 -3.37 -4.86
N THR A 93 17.09 -2.70 -5.35
CA THR A 93 16.05 -2.07 -4.51
C THR A 93 14.74 -2.86 -4.48
N THR A 94 14.56 -3.79 -5.43
CA THR A 94 13.36 -4.62 -5.52
C THR A 94 13.46 -5.80 -4.55
N LEU A 95 12.52 -5.93 -3.63
CA LEU A 95 12.41 -7.07 -2.73
C LEU A 95 11.77 -8.25 -3.46
N LEU A 96 12.50 -9.37 -3.50
CA LEU A 96 12.10 -10.55 -4.28
C LEU A 96 10.77 -11.14 -3.79
N TRP A 97 10.54 -11.16 -2.48
CA TRP A 97 9.38 -11.85 -1.89
C TRP A 97 8.17 -10.94 -1.63
N GLU A 98 8.42 -9.64 -1.40
CA GLU A 98 7.38 -8.69 -0.98
C GLU A 98 6.86 -7.83 -2.14
N ASP A 99 7.72 -7.46 -3.11
CA ASP A 99 7.33 -6.53 -4.15
C ASP A 99 6.59 -7.22 -5.32
N ARG A 100 5.80 -6.44 -6.05
CA ARG A 100 4.91 -6.88 -7.13
C ARG A 100 5.58 -6.91 -8.51
N TRP A 101 6.64 -7.69 -8.67
CA TRP A 101 7.43 -7.74 -9.92
C TRP A 101 6.95 -8.78 -10.94
N ILE A 102 6.07 -9.72 -10.56
CA ILE A 102 5.58 -10.78 -11.44
C ILE A 102 4.26 -10.33 -12.08
N ASN A 103 4.32 -9.69 -13.25
CA ASN A 103 3.13 -9.19 -13.95
C ASN A 103 2.21 -8.32 -13.06
N GLY A 104 2.80 -7.51 -12.16
CA GLY A 104 2.05 -6.66 -11.22
C GLY A 104 1.55 -7.38 -9.96
N GLN A 105 1.97 -8.62 -9.73
CA GLN A 105 1.66 -9.42 -8.53
C GLN A 105 2.94 -9.80 -7.78
N SER A 106 2.81 -10.02 -6.48
CA SER A 106 3.91 -10.46 -5.62
C SER A 106 3.93 -11.99 -5.49
N VAL A 107 5.02 -12.53 -4.94
CA VAL A 107 5.13 -13.98 -4.70
C VAL A 107 4.08 -14.47 -3.70
N CYS A 108 3.74 -13.68 -2.67
CA CYS A 108 2.72 -14.09 -1.70
C CYS A 108 1.30 -14.17 -2.29
N GLU A 109 1.01 -13.38 -3.33
CA GLU A 109 -0.27 -13.40 -4.03
C GLU A 109 -0.39 -14.58 -4.99
N LEU A 110 0.70 -14.91 -5.70
CA LEU A 110 0.72 -15.98 -6.70
C LEU A 110 0.98 -17.36 -6.11
N LEU A 111 1.90 -17.44 -5.15
CA LEU A 111 2.50 -18.68 -4.66
C LEU A 111 2.47 -18.73 -3.12
N PRO A 112 1.29 -18.69 -2.49
CA PRO A 112 1.16 -18.53 -1.03
C PRO A 112 1.76 -19.69 -0.23
N ASN A 113 1.66 -20.94 -0.71
CA ASN A 113 2.19 -22.10 0.01
C ASN A 113 3.72 -22.08 0.06
N LEU A 114 4.36 -21.74 -1.06
CA LEU A 114 5.80 -21.54 -1.14
C LEU A 114 6.23 -20.35 -0.27
N TYR A 115 5.47 -19.25 -0.30
CA TYR A 115 5.75 -18.06 0.49
C TYR A 115 5.79 -18.38 1.99
N ASP A 116 4.89 -19.24 2.46
CA ASP A 116 4.82 -19.65 3.86
C ASP A 116 6.06 -20.43 4.34
N CYS A 117 6.76 -21.11 3.42
CA CYS A 117 8.04 -21.78 3.71
C CYS A 117 9.21 -20.82 3.93
N ILE A 118 9.05 -19.52 3.69
CA ILE A 118 10.13 -18.54 3.72
C ILE A 118 10.14 -17.81 5.07
N PRO A 119 11.25 -17.73 5.81
CA PRO A 119 11.31 -16.98 7.05
C PRO A 119 11.03 -15.49 6.83
N LYS A 120 10.28 -14.87 7.74
CA LYS A 120 9.92 -13.44 7.66
C LYS A 120 11.11 -12.51 7.41
N ARG A 121 12.26 -12.80 8.03
CA ARG A 121 13.50 -12.04 7.82
C ARG A 121 13.99 -12.08 6.37
N ARG A 122 13.85 -13.21 5.67
CA ARG A 122 14.23 -13.33 4.26
C ARG A 122 13.25 -12.57 3.37
N ARG A 123 11.95 -12.65 3.66
CA ARG A 123 10.90 -11.94 2.91
C ARG A 123 11.19 -10.44 2.80
N THR A 124 11.52 -9.81 3.92
CA THR A 124 11.73 -8.35 4.00
C THR A 124 13.13 -7.87 3.64
N ALA A 125 14.10 -8.76 3.42
CA ALA A 125 15.52 -8.38 3.23
C ALA A 125 16.12 -8.88 1.92
N ARG A 126 15.53 -9.90 1.29
CA ARG A 126 16.06 -10.45 0.04
C ARG A 126 15.74 -9.53 -1.12
N THR A 127 16.77 -8.94 -1.71
CA THR A 127 16.65 -8.20 -2.97
C THR A 127 16.61 -9.14 -4.16
N MET A 128 16.07 -8.68 -5.28
CA MET A 128 16.01 -9.42 -6.55
C MET A 128 17.42 -9.75 -7.05
N ALA A 129 18.34 -8.78 -6.99
CA ALA A 129 19.74 -8.96 -7.35
C ALA A 129 20.43 -10.04 -6.50
N ASP A 130 20.25 -9.99 -5.18
CA ASP A 130 20.83 -11.00 -4.29
C ASP A 130 20.21 -12.38 -4.53
N GLY A 131 18.90 -12.43 -4.76
CA GLY A 131 18.18 -13.68 -5.00
C GLY A 131 18.64 -14.40 -6.26
N LEU A 132 18.82 -13.66 -7.37
CA LEU A 132 19.31 -14.20 -8.63
C LEU A 132 20.79 -14.63 -8.53
N ASN A 133 21.59 -13.94 -7.72
CA ASN A 133 23.00 -14.26 -7.55
C ASN A 133 23.20 -15.70 -7.04
N GLY A 134 23.69 -16.57 -7.93
CA GLY A 134 23.94 -17.99 -7.64
C GLY A 134 22.69 -18.76 -7.19
N ASN A 135 21.50 -18.37 -7.68
CA ASN A 135 20.21 -18.93 -7.26
C ASN A 135 20.01 -18.93 -5.74
N SER A 136 20.46 -17.86 -5.06
CA SER A 136 20.37 -17.79 -3.61
C SER A 136 18.93 -17.73 -3.10
N TRP A 137 17.98 -17.29 -3.92
CA TRP A 137 16.55 -17.27 -3.60
C TRP A 137 16.03 -18.66 -3.20
N ALA A 138 16.50 -19.73 -3.84
CA ALA A 138 16.07 -21.10 -3.52
C ALA A 138 16.51 -21.52 -2.12
N ARG A 139 17.58 -20.94 -1.59
CA ARG A 139 18.08 -21.20 -0.23
C ARG A 139 17.26 -20.51 0.86
N ASP A 140 16.37 -19.59 0.50
CA ASP A 140 15.46 -18.95 1.45
C ASP A 140 14.26 -19.82 1.80
N ILE A 141 14.05 -20.93 1.09
CA ILE A 141 12.95 -21.85 1.30
C ILE A 141 13.35 -22.83 2.43
N HIS A 142 12.53 -22.88 3.48
CA HIS A 142 12.75 -23.73 4.64
C HIS A 142 11.55 -24.65 4.90
N GLY A 143 11.81 -25.74 5.61
CA GLY A 143 10.78 -26.70 6.02
C GLY A 143 10.61 -27.86 5.05
N ASN A 144 9.58 -28.68 5.31
CA ASN A 144 9.28 -29.84 4.49
C ASN A 144 8.38 -29.42 3.31
N LEU A 145 8.82 -29.69 2.08
CA LEU A 145 8.10 -29.28 0.87
C LEU A 145 7.14 -30.39 0.44
N GLY A 146 5.84 -30.11 0.53
CA GLY A 146 4.80 -30.96 -0.04
C GLY A 146 4.64 -30.74 -1.55
N LEU A 147 3.66 -31.44 -2.13
CA LEU A 147 3.40 -31.40 -3.57
C LEU A 147 3.04 -29.99 -4.06
N HIS A 148 2.28 -29.23 -3.28
CA HIS A 148 1.85 -27.88 -3.64
C HIS A 148 3.01 -26.89 -3.62
N GLU A 149 3.86 -26.97 -2.61
CA GLU A 149 5.05 -26.14 -2.45
C GLU A 149 6.06 -26.43 -3.58
N ILE A 150 6.26 -27.71 -3.93
CA ILE A 150 7.10 -28.10 -5.07
C ILE A 150 6.54 -27.57 -6.38
N GLY A 151 5.22 -27.68 -6.59
CA GLY A 151 4.58 -27.12 -7.80
C GLY A 151 4.80 -25.62 -7.93
N GLN A 152 4.62 -24.88 -6.84
CA GLN A 152 4.83 -23.43 -6.81
C GLN A 152 6.31 -23.05 -6.95
N TYR A 153 7.23 -23.83 -6.39
CA TYR A 153 8.67 -23.67 -6.59
C TYR A 153 9.05 -23.75 -8.07
N LEU A 154 8.52 -24.75 -8.78
CA LEU A 154 8.79 -24.92 -10.21
C LEU A 154 8.24 -23.75 -11.04
N GLN A 155 7.05 -23.25 -10.71
CA GLN A 155 6.47 -22.05 -11.33
C GLN A 155 7.37 -20.83 -11.12
N LEU A 156 7.82 -20.59 -9.88
CA LEU A 156 8.73 -19.48 -9.59
C LEU A 156 10.06 -19.64 -10.32
N SER A 157 10.61 -20.86 -10.35
CA SER A 157 11.85 -21.15 -11.04
C SER A 157 11.78 -20.86 -12.55
N GLN A 158 10.63 -21.05 -13.19
CA GLN A 158 10.43 -20.69 -14.59
C GLN A 158 10.40 -19.17 -14.77
N VAL A 159 9.70 -18.45 -13.90
CA VAL A 159 9.67 -16.98 -13.92
C VAL A 159 11.07 -16.41 -13.76
N MET A 160 11.85 -16.93 -12.80
CA MET A 160 13.23 -16.50 -12.51
C MET A 160 14.21 -16.72 -13.67
N GLN A 161 13.93 -17.65 -14.59
CA GLN A 161 14.79 -17.87 -15.78
C GLN A 161 14.59 -16.80 -16.86
N HIS A 162 13.44 -16.12 -16.84
CA HIS A 162 13.07 -15.09 -17.80
C HIS A 162 13.18 -13.66 -17.24
N THR A 163 13.64 -13.54 -15.99
CA THR A 163 13.83 -12.28 -15.27
C THR A 163 15.30 -11.86 -15.34
#